data_AF-A0A930VMH9-F1
#
_entry.id   AF-A0A930VMH9-F1
#
_cell.length_a   1.000
_cell.length_b   1.000
_cell.length_c   1.000
_cell.angle_alpha   90.00
_cell.angle_beta   90.00
_cell.angle_gamma   90.00
#
_symmetry.space_group_name_H-M   'P 1'
#
loop_
_entity.id
_entity.type
_entity.pdbx_description
1 polymer ?
#
loop_
_entity_poly.entity_id
_entity_poly.type
_entity_poly.pdbx_seq_one_letter_code
_entity_poly.pdbx_strand_id
1 'polypeptide(L)'
;MRKRAKVVEAIAVTWLALVCLGGCGVVDFRDPSTGEPEIVVDQAVVSEWRKAVSPGVDDLNALGGLPGLKAEGVARVTPCSIDSGELFDLTAGRQWTATRPGMDASHFDPSVTATTARGYKAIIRRLVATGWTVGDRGTGLGFDLPRGLSFDTAHLRRKVDRTTLRMTVQVFDDGVLASLGFRGSRKACRLAQ
;
A
#
# COMPACT_ATOMS: atom_id res chain seq x y z
N MET A 1 -6.80 -9.98 -65.40
CA MET A 1 -7.10 -11.20 -64.62
C MET A 1 -7.69 -10.81 -63.26
N ARG A 2 -8.74 -11.54 -62.88
CA ARG A 2 -9.48 -11.66 -61.60
C ARG A 2 -8.99 -10.90 -60.33
N LYS A 3 -9.94 -10.14 -59.77
CA LYS A 3 -10.38 -9.98 -58.35
C LYS A 3 -9.42 -10.46 -57.24
N ARG A 4 -9.19 -9.61 -56.23
CA ARG A 4 -9.86 -9.68 -54.89
C ARG A 4 -9.56 -8.46 -54.01
N ALA A 5 -10.60 -8.05 -53.30
CA ALA A 5 -10.70 -6.91 -52.40
C ALA A 5 -10.24 -7.22 -50.97
N LYS A 6 -9.85 -6.16 -50.23
CA LYS A 6 -10.20 -5.85 -48.82
C LYS A 6 -10.22 -4.30 -48.76
N VAL A 7 -11.34 -3.58 -48.66
CA VAL A 7 -12.28 -3.43 -47.52
C VAL A 7 -11.45 -3.11 -46.26
N VAL A 8 -11.45 -1.95 -45.59
CA VAL A 8 -12.29 -0.74 -45.49
C VAL A 8 -11.36 0.33 -44.86
N GLU A 9 -11.15 1.49 -45.48
CA GLU A 9 -11.75 2.80 -45.11
C GLU A 9 -11.69 3.20 -43.63
N ALA A 10 -11.03 4.34 -43.38
CA ALA A 10 -11.30 5.37 -42.36
C ALA A 10 -11.46 4.93 -40.88
N ILE A 11 -10.81 5.56 -39.90
CA ILE A 11 -11.11 6.92 -39.45
C ILE A 11 -9.89 7.42 -38.66
N ALA A 12 -9.25 8.47 -39.17
CA ALA A 12 -8.57 9.45 -38.35
C ALA A 12 -9.63 10.28 -37.61
N VAL A 13 -9.24 10.87 -36.48
CA VAL A 13 -10.02 11.78 -35.64
C VAL A 13 -10.92 11.05 -34.62
N THR A 14 -10.51 11.13 -33.35
CA THR A 14 -11.27 11.69 -32.20
C THR A 14 -10.89 10.92 -30.94
N TRP A 15 -9.98 11.44 -30.11
CA TRP A 15 -10.03 11.36 -28.63
C TRP A 15 -9.05 12.39 -28.05
N LEU A 16 -9.16 13.64 -28.53
CA LEU A 16 -8.70 14.82 -27.84
C LEU A 16 -9.94 15.65 -27.46
N ALA A 17 -10.76 15.09 -26.57
CA ALA A 17 -11.90 15.79 -25.95
C ALA A 17 -12.31 15.06 -24.66
N LEU A 18 -11.55 15.25 -23.58
CA LEU A 18 -12.09 15.31 -22.21
C LEU A 18 -11.02 15.82 -21.22
N VAL A 19 -10.35 16.91 -21.60
CA VAL A 19 -9.62 17.77 -20.67
C VAL A 19 -10.44 19.05 -20.62
N CYS A 20 -10.77 19.50 -19.41
CA CYS A 20 -11.65 20.63 -19.07
C CYS A 20 -13.14 20.28 -18.91
N LEU A 21 -13.49 19.66 -17.77
CA LEU A 21 -14.58 20.09 -16.88
C LEU A 21 -14.33 19.41 -15.52
N GLY A 22 -14.19 20.20 -14.45
CA GLY A 22 -14.00 19.66 -13.11
C GLY A 22 -15.23 18.88 -12.64
N GLY A 23 -15.02 17.68 -12.09
CA GLY A 23 -16.07 16.89 -11.44
C GLY A 23 -16.02 15.41 -11.83
N CYS A 24 -15.74 14.56 -10.85
CA CYS A 24 -16.02 13.11 -10.83
C CYS A 24 -15.69 12.31 -12.10
N GLY A 25 -14.41 12.02 -12.35
CA GLY A 25 -14.06 10.90 -13.22
C GLY A 25 -14.33 9.58 -12.47
N VAL A 26 -15.23 8.75 -12.98
CA VAL A 26 -15.38 7.34 -12.58
C VAL A 26 -14.50 6.53 -13.54
N VAL A 27 -13.55 5.76 -13.01
CA VAL A 27 -12.81 4.78 -13.82
C VAL A 27 -13.52 3.44 -13.61
N ASP A 28 -14.05 2.89 -14.70
CA ASP A 28 -14.77 1.63 -14.76
C ASP A 28 -13.76 0.48 -14.94
N PHE A 29 -13.70 -0.43 -13.97
CA PHE A 29 -12.92 -1.67 -14.06
C PHE A 29 -13.91 -2.81 -14.30
N ARG A 30 -14.04 -3.24 -15.56
CA ARG A 30 -15.02 -4.26 -15.96
C ARG A 30 -14.33 -5.52 -16.49
N ASP A 31 -14.72 -6.67 -15.96
CA ASP A 31 -14.89 -7.89 -16.77
C ASP A 31 -16.39 -8.26 -16.74
N PRO A 32 -17.14 -8.05 -17.84
CA PRO A 32 -18.57 -8.35 -17.90
C PRO A 32 -18.89 -9.84 -17.76
N SER A 33 -17.89 -10.73 -17.80
CA SER A 33 -18.07 -12.18 -17.82
C SER A 33 -18.04 -12.85 -16.44
N THR A 34 -17.64 -12.12 -15.39
CA THR A 34 -17.39 -12.70 -14.05
C THR A 34 -18.51 -12.47 -13.03
N GLY A 35 -19.44 -11.54 -13.30
CA GLY A 35 -20.50 -11.19 -12.33
C GLY A 35 -20.01 -10.43 -11.10
N GLU A 36 -18.79 -9.89 -11.14
CA GLU A 36 -18.24 -9.10 -10.04
C GLU A 36 -18.92 -7.73 -9.91
N PRO A 37 -19.16 -7.23 -8.68
CA PRO A 37 -19.83 -5.96 -8.48
C PRO A 37 -18.95 -4.78 -8.95
N GLU A 38 -19.57 -3.81 -9.63
CA GLU A 38 -18.88 -2.65 -10.20
C GLU A 38 -18.36 -1.71 -9.10
N ILE A 39 -17.11 -1.24 -9.24
CA ILE A 39 -16.49 -0.26 -8.33
C ILE A 39 -16.57 1.13 -8.94
N VAL A 40 -17.23 2.05 -8.26
CA VAL A 40 -17.21 3.48 -8.58
C VAL A 40 -16.09 4.16 -7.80
N VAL A 41 -15.16 4.78 -8.52
CA VAL A 41 -14.00 5.48 -7.94
C VAL A 41 -14.12 6.99 -8.10
N ASP A 42 -14.02 7.75 -7.01
CA ASP A 42 -13.94 9.22 -7.04
C ASP A 42 -12.50 9.67 -7.34
N GLN A 43 -12.22 10.02 -8.60
CA GLN A 43 -10.88 10.49 -9.01
C GLN A 43 -10.40 11.75 -8.26
N ALA A 44 -11.30 12.62 -7.80
CA ALA A 44 -10.90 13.81 -7.06
C ALA A 44 -10.34 13.42 -5.67
N VAL A 45 -11.00 12.47 -5.00
CA VAL A 45 -10.51 11.91 -3.73
C VAL A 45 -9.21 11.14 -3.95
N VAL A 46 -9.08 10.34 -5.02
CA VAL A 46 -7.82 9.64 -5.35
C VAL A 46 -6.66 10.61 -5.50
N SER A 47 -6.86 11.71 -6.22
CA SER A 47 -5.82 12.73 -6.45
C SER A 47 -5.38 13.40 -5.15
N GLU A 48 -6.35 13.81 -4.31
CA GLU A 48 -6.08 14.34 -2.97
C GLU A 48 -5.29 13.34 -2.13
N TRP A 49 -5.73 12.08 -2.13
CA TRP A 49 -5.14 11.01 -1.34
C TRP A 49 -3.69 10.76 -1.74
N ARG A 50 -3.41 10.63 -3.05
CA ARG A 50 -2.05 10.47 -3.60
C ARG A 50 -1.14 11.61 -3.19
N LYS A 51 -1.63 12.86 -3.30
CA LYS A 51 -0.86 14.04 -2.90
C LYS A 51 -0.57 14.03 -1.39
N ALA A 52 -1.57 13.68 -0.58
CA ALA A 52 -1.45 13.64 0.86
C ALA A 52 -0.42 12.61 1.33
N VAL A 53 -0.43 11.39 0.77
CA VAL A 53 0.51 10.34 1.20
C VAL A 53 1.90 10.40 0.56
N SER A 54 2.08 11.19 -0.51
CA SER A 54 3.34 11.25 -1.28
C SER A 54 4.58 11.39 -0.38
N PRO A 55 4.62 12.28 0.62
CA PRO A 55 5.81 12.41 1.47
C PRO A 55 6.15 11.11 2.23
N GLY A 56 5.14 10.36 2.67
CA GLY A 56 5.34 9.08 3.33
C GLY A 56 5.76 7.97 2.37
N VAL A 57 5.27 7.99 1.13
CA VAL A 57 5.71 7.08 0.07
C VAL A 57 7.20 7.32 -0.25
N ASP A 58 7.61 8.59 -0.34
CA ASP A 58 9.01 8.96 -0.55
C ASP A 58 9.90 8.47 0.59
N ASP A 59 9.47 8.65 1.85
CA ASP A 59 10.19 8.12 3.02
C ASP A 59 10.36 6.60 2.95
N LEU A 60 9.30 5.86 2.60
CA LEU A 60 9.37 4.40 2.45
C LEU A 60 10.31 3.97 1.32
N ASN A 61 10.33 4.71 0.22
CA ASN A 61 11.19 4.45 -0.93
C ASN A 61 12.66 4.74 -0.65
N ALA A 62 12.95 5.73 0.19
CA ALA A 62 14.30 6.06 0.64
C ALA A 62 14.94 4.99 1.55
N LEU A 63 14.15 4.04 2.07
CA LEU A 63 14.66 2.91 2.85
C LEU A 63 15.42 1.90 1.96
N GLY A 64 16.72 2.11 1.77
CA GLY A 64 17.62 1.19 1.06
C GLY A 64 18.54 0.40 2.00
N GLY A 65 18.96 -0.81 1.62
CA GLY A 65 19.96 -1.58 2.39
C GLY A 65 19.53 -1.89 3.82
N LEU A 66 18.41 -2.61 3.98
CA LEU A 66 17.92 -3.07 5.28
C LEU A 66 18.54 -4.41 5.63
N PRO A 67 19.08 -4.58 6.85
CA PRO A 67 19.72 -5.83 7.24
C PRO A 67 18.70 -6.95 7.27
N GLY A 68 18.95 -8.01 6.49
CA GLY A 68 18.11 -9.21 6.52
C GLY A 68 16.79 -9.13 5.76
N LEU A 69 16.54 -8.01 5.08
CA LEU A 69 15.30 -7.75 4.37
C LEU A 69 15.59 -7.37 2.93
N LYS A 70 14.82 -7.92 2.00
CA LYS A 70 14.82 -7.56 0.58
C LYS A 70 13.50 -6.89 0.27
N ALA A 71 13.55 -5.70 -0.33
CA ALA A 71 12.33 -5.03 -0.78
C ALA A 71 11.68 -5.81 -1.92
N GLU A 72 10.37 -6.00 -1.85
CA GLU A 72 9.60 -6.65 -2.92
C GLU A 72 9.28 -5.69 -4.08
N GLY A 73 9.42 -4.40 -3.82
CA GLY A 73 9.21 -3.34 -4.81
C GLY A 73 9.38 -1.97 -4.19
N VAL A 74 8.97 -0.95 -4.93
CA VAL A 74 8.81 0.42 -4.43
C VAL A 74 7.47 0.56 -3.72
N ALA A 75 7.41 1.46 -2.74
CA ALA A 75 6.15 1.92 -2.17
C ALA A 75 5.30 2.60 -3.23
N ARG A 76 4.02 2.24 -3.30
CA ARG A 76 3.07 2.80 -4.27
C ARG A 76 1.68 2.91 -3.67
N VAL A 77 0.85 3.75 -4.28
CA VAL A 77 -0.59 3.79 -4.03
C VAL A 77 -1.26 2.71 -4.89
N THR A 78 -1.91 1.75 -4.25
CA THR A 78 -2.71 0.72 -4.90
C THR A 78 -4.14 1.25 -5.10
N PRO A 79 -4.75 1.04 -6.28
CA PRO A 79 -6.12 1.45 -6.54
C PRO A 79 -7.13 0.66 -5.69
N CYS A 80 -8.40 1.09 -5.72
CA CYS A 80 -9.52 0.32 -5.20
C CYS A 80 -9.54 -1.10 -5.79
N SER A 81 -9.95 -2.09 -5.00
CA SER A 81 -10.11 -3.47 -5.48
C SER A 81 -11.22 -4.19 -4.73
N ILE A 82 -11.74 -5.26 -5.32
CA ILE A 82 -12.55 -6.26 -4.62
C ILE A 82 -11.69 -7.50 -4.42
N ASP A 83 -11.70 -8.06 -3.22
CA ASP A 83 -11.14 -9.38 -2.95
C ASP A 83 -12.14 -10.14 -2.06
N SER A 84 -12.45 -11.38 -2.44
CA SER A 84 -13.36 -12.27 -1.69
C SER A 84 -14.75 -11.64 -1.40
N GLY A 85 -15.21 -10.76 -2.28
CA GLY A 85 -16.50 -10.05 -2.16
C GLY A 85 -16.45 -8.80 -1.28
N GLU A 86 -15.30 -8.43 -0.72
CA GLU A 86 -15.12 -7.23 0.08
C GLU A 86 -14.44 -6.11 -0.73
N LEU A 87 -14.93 -4.87 -0.57
CA LEU A 87 -14.37 -3.69 -1.22
C LEU A 87 -13.22 -3.11 -0.39
N PHE A 88 -12.03 -3.08 -0.97
CA PHE A 88 -10.83 -2.46 -0.40
C PHE A 88 -10.63 -1.05 -0.97
N ASP A 89 -10.42 -0.09 -0.07
CA ASP A 89 -10.14 1.32 -0.42
C ASP A 89 -8.69 1.49 -0.91
N LEU A 90 -8.33 2.71 -1.31
CA LEU A 90 -6.94 3.06 -1.64
C LEU A 90 -6.00 2.71 -0.49
N THR A 91 -4.94 1.97 -0.81
CA THR A 91 -3.86 1.68 0.13
C THR A 91 -2.55 2.22 -0.41
N ALA A 92 -1.62 2.54 0.48
CA ALA A 92 -0.23 2.77 0.11
C ALA A 92 0.65 2.05 1.09
N GLY A 93 1.78 1.56 0.61
CA GLY A 93 2.64 0.79 1.46
C GLY A 93 3.79 0.17 0.71
N ARG A 94 4.63 -0.53 1.47
CA ARG A 94 5.78 -1.26 0.95
C ARG A 94 5.98 -2.52 1.77
N GLN A 95 6.41 -3.58 1.08
CA GLN A 95 6.71 -4.86 1.68
C GLN A 95 8.19 -5.21 1.49
N TRP A 96 8.74 -5.90 2.48
CA TRP A 96 10.05 -6.51 2.44
C TRP A 96 9.98 -7.96 2.89
N THR A 97 10.55 -8.87 2.12
CA THR A 97 10.70 -10.28 2.50
C THR A 97 12.01 -10.48 3.26
N ALA A 98 12.01 -11.42 4.21
CA ALA A 98 13.22 -11.89 4.87
C ALA A 98 14.15 -12.59 3.87
N THR A 99 15.43 -12.23 3.88
CA THR A 99 16.44 -12.88 3.00
C THR A 99 16.73 -14.32 3.39
N ARG A 100 16.39 -14.69 4.63
CA ARG A 100 16.35 -16.07 5.12
C ARG A 100 15.05 -16.19 5.92
N PRO A 101 14.00 -16.80 5.35
CA PRO A 101 12.79 -17.13 6.10
C PRO A 101 13.15 -18.03 7.29
N GLY A 102 12.38 -17.97 8.39
CA GLY A 102 12.61 -18.82 9.57
C GLY A 102 12.77 -20.29 9.18
N MET A 103 13.96 -20.85 9.42
CA MET A 103 14.31 -22.25 9.17
C MET A 103 14.73 -22.87 10.50
N ASP A 104 13.80 -22.93 11.43
CA ASP A 104 13.99 -23.53 12.76
C ASP A 104 12.64 -23.72 13.46
N ALA A 105 11.69 -24.32 12.74
CA ALA A 105 10.45 -24.83 13.31
C ALA A 105 10.69 -26.21 13.95
N SER A 106 11.26 -26.24 15.16
CA SER A 106 11.03 -27.36 16.08
C SER A 106 10.47 -26.83 17.39
N HIS A 107 9.16 -26.62 17.34
CA HIS A 107 8.18 -26.62 18.42
C HIS A 107 8.31 -25.52 19.50
N PHE A 108 7.22 -24.75 19.61
CA PHE A 108 6.98 -23.55 20.42
C PHE A 108 7.63 -22.27 19.85
N ASP A 109 6.81 -21.49 19.13
CA ASP A 109 6.94 -20.07 18.74
C ASP A 109 8.27 -19.35 19.07
N PRO A 110 9.05 -18.95 18.04
CA PRO A 110 9.28 -17.50 17.82
C PRO A 110 9.44 -17.20 16.33
N SER A 111 8.35 -16.98 15.60
CA SER A 111 8.38 -17.09 14.13
C SER A 111 9.04 -15.91 13.37
N VAL A 112 9.47 -14.86 14.07
CA VAL A 112 10.29 -13.77 13.49
C VAL A 112 11.78 -14.02 13.71
N THR A 113 12.55 -14.27 12.64
CA THR A 113 14.00 -14.45 12.77
C THR A 113 14.65 -13.20 13.40
N ALA A 114 15.74 -13.39 14.16
CA ALA A 114 16.54 -12.26 14.68
C ALA A 114 16.99 -11.28 13.57
N THR A 115 17.11 -11.79 12.35
CA THR A 115 17.44 -11.06 11.14
C THR A 115 16.27 -10.17 10.68
N THR A 116 15.06 -10.72 10.57
CA THR A 116 13.82 -9.96 10.29
C THR A 116 13.58 -8.89 11.34
N ALA A 117 13.74 -9.21 12.63
CA ALA A 117 13.59 -8.26 13.72
C ALA A 117 14.61 -7.10 13.66
N ARG A 118 15.85 -7.36 13.22
CA ARG A 118 16.85 -6.30 12.99
C ARG A 118 16.44 -5.38 11.83
N GLY A 119 15.95 -5.95 10.74
CA GLY A 119 15.43 -5.20 9.60
C GLY A 119 14.24 -4.32 9.98
N TYR A 120 13.27 -4.88 10.70
CA TYR A 120 12.14 -4.14 11.27
C TYR A 120 12.58 -2.96 12.14
N LYS A 121 13.48 -3.19 13.12
CA LYS A 121 14.03 -2.11 13.95
C LYS A 121 14.75 -1.04 13.13
N ALA A 122 15.46 -1.44 12.06
CA ALA A 122 16.15 -0.51 11.18
C ALA A 122 15.16 0.37 10.39
N ILE A 123 14.03 -0.18 9.93
CA ILE A 123 12.94 0.58 9.31
C ILE A 123 12.44 1.65 10.28
N ILE A 124 12.04 1.26 11.50
CA ILE A 124 11.51 2.20 12.50
C ILE A 124 12.52 3.30 12.82
N ARG A 125 13.78 2.95 13.10
CA ARG A 125 14.82 3.93 13.43
C ARG A 125 15.03 4.95 12.30
N ARG A 126 15.03 4.50 11.04
CA ARG A 126 15.25 5.39 9.89
C ARG A 126 14.05 6.28 9.62
N LEU A 127 12.82 5.77 9.77
CA LEU A 127 11.61 6.59 9.70
C LEU A 127 11.59 7.64 10.82
N VAL A 128 11.98 7.28 12.04
CA VAL A 128 12.09 8.25 13.13
C VAL A 128 13.12 9.33 12.80
N ALA A 129 14.26 8.96 12.18
CA ALA A 129 15.26 9.91 11.73
C ALA A 129 14.76 10.87 10.61
N THR A 130 13.72 10.51 9.86
CA THR A 130 13.07 11.40 8.88
C THR A 130 11.90 12.21 9.45
N GLY A 131 11.72 12.19 10.78
CA GLY A 131 10.74 13.02 11.49
C GLY A 131 9.42 12.31 11.80
N TRP A 132 9.34 10.99 11.66
CA TRP A 132 8.21 10.22 12.18
C TRP A 132 8.31 10.07 13.70
N THR A 133 7.16 10.07 14.36
CA THR A 133 7.04 9.81 15.79
C THR A 133 6.32 8.50 15.99
N VAL A 134 6.86 7.62 16.84
CA VAL A 134 6.16 6.40 17.27
C VAL A 134 5.01 6.82 18.19
N GLY A 135 3.78 6.42 17.88
CA GLY A 135 2.60 6.76 18.69
C GLY A 135 2.62 6.08 20.06
N ASP A 136 1.87 6.65 21.01
CA ASP A 136 1.75 6.08 22.36
C ASP A 136 1.16 4.67 22.33
N ARG A 137 1.84 3.77 23.04
CA ARG A 137 1.45 2.37 23.30
C ARG A 137 0.11 2.34 24.04
N GLY A 138 -0.98 2.06 23.34
CA GLY A 138 -2.27 1.72 23.95
C GLY A 138 -2.77 0.43 23.33
N THR A 139 -3.02 -0.59 24.16
CA THR A 139 -3.46 -1.97 23.86
C THR A 139 -2.41 -2.85 23.17
N GLY A 140 -1.79 -3.73 23.97
CA GLY A 140 -0.82 -4.70 23.50
C GLY A 140 -1.43 -5.88 22.75
N LEU A 141 -0.61 -6.48 21.91
CA LEU A 141 -0.36 -7.92 21.91
C LEU A 141 1.16 -8.06 21.80
N GLY A 142 1.76 -8.55 22.87
CA GLY A 142 3.17 -8.87 22.92
C GLY A 142 3.27 -10.10 23.79
N PHE A 143 3.67 -11.21 23.20
CA PHE A 143 4.04 -12.38 23.99
C PHE A 143 5.33 -12.07 24.77
N ASP A 144 5.38 -12.54 26.01
CA ASP A 144 6.60 -12.60 26.80
C ASP A 144 7.51 -13.71 26.26
N LEU A 145 8.44 -13.34 25.38
CA LEU A 145 9.67 -14.13 25.19
C LEU A 145 10.62 -13.84 26.37
N PRO A 146 11.53 -14.77 26.75
CA PRO A 146 12.30 -14.73 28.02
C PRO A 146 13.24 -13.53 28.26
N ARG A 147 13.17 -12.47 27.43
CA ARG A 147 13.95 -11.23 27.52
C ARG A 147 13.14 -9.94 27.23
N GLY A 148 11.80 -9.97 27.34
CA GLY A 148 10.97 -8.78 27.59
C GLY A 148 10.87 -7.71 26.48
N LEU A 149 10.67 -8.10 25.22
CA LEU A 149 10.50 -7.14 24.11
C LEU A 149 9.39 -7.61 23.14
N SER A 150 8.29 -6.84 23.03
CA SER A 150 7.17 -7.03 22.07
C SER A 150 7.47 -6.37 20.71
N PHE A 151 7.24 -7.07 19.58
CA PHE A 151 7.73 -6.65 18.26
C PHE A 151 6.73 -6.55 17.10
N ASP A 152 5.45 -6.90 17.26
CA ASP A 152 4.65 -7.32 16.10
C ASP A 152 4.18 -6.15 15.22
N THR A 153 4.04 -4.95 15.79
CA THR A 153 3.59 -3.77 15.04
C THR A 153 4.09 -2.47 15.67
N ALA A 154 4.40 -1.48 14.83
CA ALA A 154 4.66 -0.10 15.22
C ALA A 154 3.71 0.83 14.48
N HIS A 155 3.04 1.71 15.22
CA HIS A 155 2.26 2.80 14.66
C HIS A 155 3.08 4.08 14.72
N LEU A 156 3.31 4.70 13.56
CA LEU A 156 4.03 5.95 13.42
C LEU A 156 3.09 7.06 12.93
N ARG A 157 3.41 8.28 13.31
CA ARG A 157 2.71 9.49 12.89
C ARG A 157 3.71 10.55 12.47
N ARG A 158 3.37 11.32 11.44
CA ARG A 158 4.14 12.48 11.01
C ARG A 158 3.18 13.58 10.60
N LYS A 159 3.43 14.81 11.06
CA LYS A 159 2.70 15.98 10.56
C LYS A 159 3.44 16.54 9.36
N VAL A 160 2.75 16.64 8.23
CA VAL A 160 3.24 17.27 7.01
C VAL A 160 2.23 18.33 6.63
N ASP A 161 2.63 19.59 6.67
CA ASP A 161 1.74 20.75 6.56
C ASP A 161 0.53 20.67 7.50
N ARG A 162 -0.68 20.62 6.92
CA ARG A 162 -1.96 20.49 7.65
C ARG A 162 -2.44 19.03 7.77
N THR A 163 -1.68 18.07 7.23
CA THR A 163 -2.06 16.66 7.18
C THR A 163 -1.28 15.87 8.23
N THR A 164 -1.97 15.00 8.96
CA THR A 164 -1.32 14.00 9.82
C THR A 164 -1.27 12.67 9.10
N LEU A 165 -0.07 12.31 8.64
CA LEU A 165 0.22 10.99 8.11
C LEU A 165 0.25 9.96 9.25
N ARG A 166 -0.17 8.74 8.91
CA ARG A 166 -0.14 7.56 9.77
C ARG A 166 0.52 6.43 9.01
N MET A 167 1.38 5.70 9.69
CA MET A 167 1.99 4.49 9.17
C MET A 167 1.83 3.37 10.18
N THR A 168 1.52 2.19 9.71
CA THR A 168 1.61 0.96 10.50
C THR A 168 2.70 0.11 9.87
N VAL A 169 3.69 -0.30 10.66
CA VAL A 169 4.73 -1.23 10.22
C VAL A 169 4.54 -2.51 11.01
N GLN A 170 4.24 -3.60 10.33
CA GLN A 170 3.98 -4.93 10.91
C GLN A 170 5.12 -5.87 10.54
N VAL A 171 5.51 -6.74 11.47
CA VAL A 171 6.48 -7.80 11.20
C VAL A 171 5.76 -9.15 11.15
N PHE A 172 6.14 -9.96 10.17
CA PHE A 172 5.69 -11.32 9.97
C PHE A 172 6.91 -12.24 9.92
N ASP A 173 6.65 -13.55 9.86
CA ASP A 173 7.70 -14.58 9.87
C ASP A 173 8.64 -14.44 8.68
N ASP A 174 8.05 -14.12 7.53
CA ASP A 174 8.69 -14.04 6.23
C ASP A 174 8.96 -12.61 5.80
N GLY A 175 8.67 -11.58 6.61
CA GLY A 175 8.84 -10.21 6.16
C GLY A 175 8.36 -9.10 7.09
N VAL A 176 8.29 -7.91 6.50
CA VAL A 176 7.80 -6.68 7.12
C VAL A 176 6.91 -5.97 6.11
N LEU A 177 5.76 -5.48 6.55
CA LEU A 177 4.85 -4.65 5.77
C LEU A 177 4.73 -3.27 6.40
N ALA A 178 4.84 -2.22 5.61
CA ALA A 178 4.47 -0.87 6.02
C ALA A 178 3.24 -0.42 5.23
N SER A 179 2.20 0.02 5.93
CA SER A 179 0.98 0.57 5.36
C SER A 179 0.82 2.03 5.77
N LEU A 180 0.44 2.88 4.83
CA LEU A 180 0.33 4.33 4.93
C LEU A 180 -1.11 4.80 4.78
N GLY A 181 -1.45 5.84 5.53
CA GLY A 181 -2.68 6.60 5.37
C GLY A 181 -2.55 7.97 6.04
N PHE A 182 -3.66 8.68 6.16
CA PHE A 182 -3.69 9.97 6.84
C PHE A 182 -5.02 10.21 7.55
N ARG A 183 -4.99 11.05 8.58
CA ARG A 183 -6.20 11.40 9.34
C ARG A 183 -7.15 12.21 8.45
N GLY A 184 -8.40 11.78 8.38
CA GLY A 184 -9.44 12.46 7.60
C GLY A 184 -9.52 12.01 6.14
N SER A 185 -8.85 10.92 5.77
CA SER A 185 -9.00 10.31 4.44
C SER A 185 -10.47 9.98 4.18
N ARG A 186 -11.00 10.52 3.08
CA ARG A 186 -12.34 10.19 2.58
C ARG A 186 -12.28 8.86 1.82
N LYS A 187 -13.41 8.13 1.81
CA LYS A 187 -13.53 6.92 0.99
C LYS A 187 -13.45 7.31 -0.48
N ALA A 188 -12.55 6.69 -1.24
CA ALA A 188 -12.43 6.93 -2.68
C ALA A 188 -13.30 5.96 -3.48
N CYS A 189 -13.69 4.84 -2.88
CA CYS A 189 -14.30 3.71 -3.56
C CYS A 189 -15.68 3.40 -2.96
N ARG A 190 -16.63 3.01 -3.82
CA ARG A 190 -17.92 2.42 -3.41
C ARG A 190 -18.38 1.41 -4.45
N LEU A 191 -19.26 0.49 -4.05
CA LEU A 191 -19.96 -0.37 -5.02
C LEU A 191 -21.02 0.45 -5.77
N ALA A 192 -21.21 0.14 -7.06
CA ALA A 192 -22.35 0.61 -7.82
C ALA A 192 -23.63 0.03 -7.20
N GLN A 193 -24.70 0.85 -7.17
CA GLN A 193 -26.01 0.47 -6.65
C GLN A 193 -26.90 0.00 -7.79
#